data_AF-A0A4Q5URI5-F1
#
_entry.id   AF-A0A4Q5URI5-F1
#
_cell.length_a   1.000
_cell.length_b   1.000
_cell.length_c   1.000
_cell.angle_alpha   90.00
_cell.angle_beta   90.00
_cell.angle_gamma   90.00
#
_symmetry.space_group_name_H-M   'P 1'
#
loop_
_entity.id
_entity.type
_entity.pdbx_description
1 polymer ?
#
loop_
_entity_poly.entity_id
_entity_poly.type
_entity_poly.pdbx_seq_one_letter_code
_entity_poly.pdbx_strand_id
1 'polypeptide(L)' 'MRELVVDLQKLDSLKQFSLAGGTSLALRFNHRKSIDIDLFSNLVVGRAGFEYSKNH' A
#
# COMPACT_ATOMS: atom_id res chain seq x y z
N MET A 1 -12.11 6.95 -1.69
CA MET A 1 -10.74 6.53 -2.05
C MET A 1 -9.69 7.24 -1.20
N ARG A 2 -9.61 8.59 -1.22
CA ARG A 2 -8.65 9.32 -0.38
C ARG A 2 -8.73 8.98 1.11
N GLU A 3 -9.93 8.96 1.67
CA GLU A 3 -10.16 8.60 3.09
C GLU A 3 -9.74 7.16 3.39
N LEU A 4 -10.13 6.20 2.55
CA LEU A 4 -9.69 4.81 2.65
C LEU A 4 -8.17 4.67 2.67
N VAL A 5 -7.46 5.38 1.78
CA VAL A 5 -5.98 5.35 1.76
C VAL A 5 -5.40 5.95 3.04
N VAL A 6 -5.97 7.03 3.56
CA VAL A 6 -5.55 7.63 4.83
C VAL A 6 -5.75 6.66 5.98
N ASP A 7 -6.85 5.91 6.00
CA ASP A 7 -7.12 4.92 7.04
C ASP A 7 -6.19 3.71 6.94
N LEU A 8 -5.90 3.24 5.73
CA LEU A 8 -4.90 2.19 5.50
C LEU A 8 -3.50 2.62 5.99
N GLN A 9 -3.11 3.87 5.76
CA GLN A 9 -1.81 4.40 6.21
C GLN A 9 -1.69 4.52 7.74
N LYS A 10 -2.80 4.46 8.49
CA LYS A 10 -2.78 4.44 9.96
C LYS A 10 -2.48 3.04 10.52
N LEU A 11 -2.60 1.99 9.71
CA LEU A 11 -2.31 0.63 10.15
C LEU A 11 -0.81 0.45 10.34
N ASP A 12 -0.39 0.04 11.55
CA ASP A 12 1.03 -0.16 11.87
C ASP A 12 1.70 -1.17 10.93
N SER A 13 0.97 -2.21 10.52
CA SER A 13 1.43 -3.21 9.54
C SER A 13 1.74 -2.64 8.16
N LEU A 14 1.17 -1.47 7.83
CA LEU A 14 1.37 -0.81 6.53
C LEU A 14 2.34 0.37 6.60
N LYS A 15 2.93 0.69 7.76
CA LYS A 15 3.89 1.81 7.91
C LYS A 15 5.10 1.72 6.99
N GLN A 16 5.50 0.51 6.60
CA GLN A 16 6.63 0.28 5.69
C GLN A 16 6.20 0.15 4.22
N PHE A 17 4.94 0.40 3.91
CA PHE A 17 4.39 0.36 2.57
C PHE A 17 4.06 1.78 2.09
N SER A 18 4.27 2.02 0.81
CA SER A 18 4.00 3.28 0.14
C SER A 18 3.01 3.05 -1.01
N LEU A 19 2.17 4.04 -1.30
CA LEU A 19 1.18 3.95 -2.38
C LEU A 19 1.85 4.13 -3.75
N ALA A 20 1.59 3.20 -4.67
CA ALA A 20 2.12 3.20 -6.03
C ALA A 20 1.00 3.28 -7.09
N GLY A 21 1.42 3.17 -8.35
CA GLY A 21 0.56 2.85 -9.48
C GLY A 21 -0.48 3.92 -9.81
N GLY A 22 -1.54 3.46 -10.47
CA GLY A 22 -2.62 4.31 -11.00
C GLY A 22 -3.37 5.07 -9.90
N THR A 23 -3.38 4.54 -8.68
CA THR A 23 -4.05 5.14 -7.52
C THR A 23 -3.30 6.34 -6.97
N SER A 24 -1.96 6.28 -6.90
CA SER A 24 -1.13 7.43 -6.52
C SER A 24 -1.25 8.57 -7.54
N LEU A 25 -1.28 8.23 -8.84
CA LEU A 25 -1.47 9.20 -9.92
C LEU A 25 -2.87 9.82 -9.91
N ALA A 26 -3.90 9.01 -9.70
CA ALA A 26 -5.29 9.46 -9.62
C ALA A 26 -5.52 10.43 -8.45
N LEU A 27 -4.93 10.17 -7.28
CA LEU A 27 -5.00 11.09 -6.14
C LEU A 27 -4.29 12.42 -6.40
N ARG A 28 -3.16 12.40 -7.13
CA ARG A 28 -2.36 13.61 -7.40
C ARG A 28 -2.97 14.51 -8.48
N PHE A 29 -3.58 13.91 -9.51
CA PHE A 29 -4.05 14.64 -10.70
C PHE A 29 -5.57 14.66 -10.85
N ASN A 30 -6.32 14.07 -9.91
CA ASN A 30 -7.80 13.95 -9.95
C ASN A 30 -8.34 13.39 -11.28
N HIS A 31 -7.54 12.55 -11.95
CA HIS A 31 -7.66 12.30 -13.39
C HIS A 31 -8.59 11.12 -13.73
N ARG A 32 -8.87 10.23 -12.78
CA ARG A 32 -9.79 9.08 -12.94
C ARG A 32 -10.16 8.46 -11.60
N LYS A 33 -11.27 7.72 -11.58
CA LYS A 33 -11.62 6.82 -10.46
C LYS A 33 -10.70 5.59 -10.55
N SER A 34 -9.80 5.42 -9.56
CA SER A 34 -9.01 4.19 -9.41
C SER A 34 -9.78 3.23 -8.50
N ILE A 35 -9.85 1.95 -8.86
CA ILE A 35 -10.51 0.91 -8.06
C ILE A 35 -9.51 0.01 -7.33
N ASP A 36 -8.31 -0.12 -7.88
CA ASP A 36 -7.23 -0.96 -7.31
C ASP A 36 -6.36 -0.15 -6.33
N ILE A 37 -5.59 -0.83 -5.46
CA ILE A 37 -4.61 -0.20 -4.57
C ILE A 37 -3.27 -0.94 -4.72
N ASP A 38 -2.29 -0.25 -5.27
CA ASP A 38 -0.92 -0.76 -5.38
C ASP A 38 -0.09 -0.26 -4.19
N LEU A 39 0.52 -1.19 -3.46
CA LEU A 39 1.44 -0.89 -2.36
C LEU A 39 2.84 -1.44 -2.68
N PHE A 40 3.88 -0.64 -2.42
CA PHE A 40 5.26 -1.06 -2.54
C PHE A 40 5.98 -0.89 -1.21
N SER A 41 6.90 -1.80 -0.89
CA SER A 41 7.77 -1.69 0.27
C SER A 41 9.21 -1.95 -0.13
N ASN A 42 10.15 -1.30 0.54
CA ASN A 42 11.57 -1.60 0.47
C ASN A 42 11.98 -2.77 1.40
N LEU A 43 11.02 -3.34 2.13
CA LEU A 43 11.24 -4.57 2.88
C LEU A 43 11.59 -5.71 1.94
N VAL A 44 12.78 -6.27 2.12
CA VAL A 44 13.16 -7.53 1.48
C VAL A 44 12.45 -8.65 2.24
N VAL A 45 11.27 -9.04 1.76
CA VAL A 45 10.53 -10.14 2.39
C VAL A 45 11.15 -11.50 2.07
N GLY A 46 11.83 -11.71 0.94
CA GLY A 46 12.46 -13.01 0.61
C GLY A 46 11.54 -14.22 0.88
N ARG A 47 12.08 -15.43 1.06
CA ARG A 47 11.29 -16.56 1.59
C ARG A 47 11.07 -16.43 3.10
N ALA A 48 12.07 -15.93 3.83
CA ALA A 48 12.06 -15.87 5.29
C ALA A 48 11.05 -14.84 5.87
N GLY A 49 10.95 -13.66 5.28
CA GLY A 49 9.96 -12.65 5.67
C GLY A 49 8.54 -13.02 5.23
N PHE A 50 8.37 -13.79 4.16
CA PHE A 50 7.06 -14.36 3.80
C PHE A 50 6.56 -15.34 4.88
N GLU A 51 7.42 -16.26 5.35
CA GLU A 51 7.07 -17.18 6.45
C GLU A 51 6.79 -16.43 7.76
N TYR A 52 7.55 -15.37 8.06
CA TYR A 52 7.29 -14.53 9.24
C TYR A 52 5.90 -13.86 9.18
N SER A 53 5.49 -13.39 8.00
CA SER A 53 4.19 -12.74 7.77
C SER A 53 2.98 -13.70 7.80
N LYS A 54 3.21 -15.02 7.70
CA LYS A 54 2.14 -16.03 7.77
C LYS A 54 1.80 -16.48 9.19
N ASN A 55 2.68 -16.26 10.16
CA ASN A 55 2.57 -16.77 11.52
C ASN A 55 2.09 -15.72 12.54
N HIS A 56 1.75 -14.52 12.08
CA HIS A 56 1.14 -13.41 12.84
C HIS A 56 -0.03 -12.83 12.04
#